data_AF-U2YZY7-F1
#
_entry.id   AF-U2YZY7-F1
#
_cell.length_a   1.000
_cell.length_b   1.000
_cell.length_c   1.000
_cell.angle_alpha   90.00
_cell.angle_beta   90.00
_cell.angle_gamma   90.00
#
_symmetry.space_group_name_H-M   'P 1'
#
loop_
_entity.id
_entity.type
_entity.pdbx_description
1 polymer ?
#
loop_
_entity_poly.entity_id
_entity_poly.type
_entity_poly.pdbx_seq_one_letter_code
_entity_poly.pdbx_strand_id
1 'polypeptide(L)'
;MDEERVEVIDKVRLWPSHATVAGRVCRVKWGAWAVYLPGPQVKIMHAVSGLQHCIYHKAPRREEVLGGFDRRGDAENWARAFSTPVLRRVAENWVMFARLHAAGIGPEPMGLVAVRDYRSFFSRGRGITAGLRLADLTKYPEKTPTTEAELRGAGILPDRSRASLREQIRGYVSDLNNLHGAMPEDGEAEVAQVEAALARALGR
;
A
#
# COMPACT_ATOMS: atom_id res chain seq x y z
N MET A 1 17.83 8.70 12.76
CA MET A 1 16.82 7.83 12.12
C MET A 1 16.09 7.18 13.28
N ASP A 2 15.01 7.81 13.74
CA ASP A 2 14.23 7.30 14.88
C ASP A 2 13.69 5.92 14.51
N GLU A 3 13.69 5.00 15.48
CA GLU A 3 13.16 3.64 15.29
C GLU A 3 11.79 3.70 14.61
N GLU A 4 11.68 3.03 13.45
CA GLU A 4 10.43 2.89 12.73
C GLU A 4 9.41 2.22 13.65
N ARG A 5 8.50 3.01 14.20
CA ARG A 5 7.51 2.52 15.15
C ARG A 5 6.50 1.66 14.39
N VAL A 6 6.72 0.35 14.40
CA VAL A 6 5.79 -0.64 13.87
C VAL A 6 4.74 -0.94 14.94
N GLU A 7 3.49 -0.53 14.70
CA GLU A 7 2.35 -0.94 15.49
C GLU A 7 1.88 -2.33 15.04
N VAL A 8 1.71 -3.24 16.01
CA VAL A 8 1.16 -4.58 15.71
C VAL A 8 -0.32 -4.60 16.07
N ILE A 9 -1.16 -4.88 15.08
CA ILE A 9 -2.59 -5.11 15.24
C ILE A 9 -2.83 -6.62 15.20
N ASP A 10 -3.35 -7.18 16.30
CA ASP A 10 -3.56 -8.61 16.38
C ASP A 10 -4.54 -9.12 15.33
N LYS A 11 -5.61 -8.35 15.07
CA LYS A 11 -6.71 -8.82 14.22
C LYS A 11 -7.37 -7.71 13.42
N VAL A 12 -7.45 -7.93 12.11
CA VAL A 12 -8.23 -7.14 11.18
C VAL A 12 -9.16 -8.04 10.38
N ARG A 13 -10.43 -7.65 10.34
CA ARG A 13 -11.43 -8.29 9.49
C ARG A 13 -12.04 -7.25 8.56
N LEU A 14 -12.10 -7.55 7.27
CA LEU A 14 -12.73 -6.68 6.28
C LEU A 14 -14.01 -7.30 5.74
N TRP A 15 -15.06 -6.49 5.70
CA TRP A 15 -16.34 -6.73 5.03
C TRP A 15 -16.56 -5.65 3.98
N PRO A 16 -17.43 -5.86 2.97
CA PRO A 16 -17.63 -4.87 1.91
C PRO A 16 -18.00 -3.46 2.41
N SER A 17 -18.70 -3.34 3.54
CA SER A 17 -19.17 -2.06 4.10
C SER A 17 -18.31 -1.49 5.23
N HIS A 18 -17.49 -2.29 5.90
CA HIS A 18 -16.78 -1.89 7.11
C HIS A 18 -15.58 -2.80 7.41
N ALA A 19 -14.75 -2.37 8.35
CA ALA A 19 -13.67 -3.16 8.91
C ALA A 19 -13.85 -3.31 10.43
N THR A 20 -13.27 -4.36 11.00
CA THR A 20 -13.04 -4.45 12.44
C THR A 20 -11.54 -4.49 12.67
N VAL A 21 -11.03 -3.55 13.45
CA VAL A 21 -9.60 -3.40 13.78
C VAL A 21 -9.49 -3.47 15.29
N ALA A 22 -8.79 -4.48 15.82
CA ALA A 22 -8.68 -4.71 17.26
C ALA A 22 -10.04 -4.67 18.00
N GLY A 23 -11.08 -5.24 17.38
CA GLY A 23 -12.44 -5.28 17.93
C GLY A 23 -13.30 -4.02 17.67
N ARG A 24 -12.73 -2.93 17.15
CA ARG A 24 -13.47 -1.70 16.85
C ARG A 24 -13.94 -1.66 15.41
N VAL A 25 -15.19 -1.26 15.20
CA VAL A 25 -15.76 -1.08 13.86
C VAL A 25 -15.25 0.23 13.25
N CYS A 26 -14.78 0.16 12.00
CA CYS A 26 -14.26 1.29 11.24
C CYS A 26 -14.97 1.39 9.90
N ARG A 27 -15.23 2.63 9.47
CA ARG A 27 -15.60 2.91 8.07
C ARG A 27 -14.41 2.62 7.17
N VAL A 28 -14.70 2.17 5.95
CA VAL A 28 -13.71 1.83 4.92
C VAL A 28 -13.87 2.75 3.72
N LYS A 29 -12.75 3.11 3.10
CA LYS A 29 -12.68 3.66 1.74
C LYS A 29 -11.86 2.69 0.90
N TRP A 30 -12.46 2.15 -0.15
CA TRP A 30 -11.84 1.12 -0.97
C TRP A 30 -10.96 1.72 -2.06
N GLY A 31 -9.72 1.28 -2.11
CA GLY A 31 -8.87 1.33 -3.29
C GLY A 31 -8.69 -0.06 -3.90
N ALA A 32 -8.21 -0.09 -5.14
CA ALA A 32 -7.96 -1.33 -5.88
C ALA A 32 -6.98 -2.26 -5.16
N TRP A 33 -5.95 -1.70 -4.52
CA TRP A 33 -4.84 -2.44 -3.90
C TRP A 33 -4.79 -2.34 -2.38
N ALA A 34 -5.51 -1.39 -1.80
CA ALA A 34 -5.51 -1.12 -0.37
C ALA A 34 -6.88 -0.61 0.10
N VAL A 35 -7.17 -0.79 1.37
CA VAL A 35 -8.28 -0.12 2.05
C VAL A 35 -7.73 1.01 2.92
N TYR A 36 -8.35 2.18 2.85
CA TYR A 36 -8.10 3.27 3.78
C TYR A 36 -9.19 3.28 4.86
N LEU A 37 -8.75 3.42 6.11
CA LEU A 37 -9.59 3.54 7.30
C LEU A 37 -9.48 4.98 7.81
N PRO A 38 -10.42 5.88 7.47
CA PRO A 38 -10.24 7.32 7.72
C PRO A 38 -10.14 7.68 9.21
N GLY A 39 -10.92 7.01 10.06
CA GLY A 39 -10.92 7.26 11.51
C GLY A 39 -9.54 7.04 12.14
N PRO A 40 -8.93 5.85 12.00
CA PRO A 40 -7.57 5.62 12.49
C PRO A 40 -6.47 6.14 11.56
N GLN A 41 -6.80 6.70 10.38
CA GLN A 41 -5.85 7.14 9.36
C GLN A 41 -4.85 6.05 8.92
N VAL A 42 -5.34 4.82 8.77
CA VAL A 42 -4.52 3.66 8.36
C VAL A 42 -4.87 3.24 6.94
N LYS A 43 -3.87 3.07 6.09
CA LYS A 43 -3.99 2.42 4.78
C LYS A 43 -3.43 1.00 4.87
N ILE A 44 -4.27 -0.01 4.73
CA ILE A 44 -3.92 -1.43 4.82
C ILE A 44 -3.93 -2.04 3.41
N MET A 45 -2.87 -2.75 3.04
CA MET A 45 -2.81 -3.43 1.74
C MET A 45 -3.73 -4.65 1.69
N HIS A 46 -4.35 -4.89 0.55
CA HIS A 46 -5.08 -6.13 0.30
C HIS A 46 -4.08 -7.27 0.16
N ALA A 47 -4.31 -8.34 0.92
CA ALA A 47 -3.45 -9.52 0.88
C ALA A 47 -4.24 -10.83 0.80
N VAL A 48 -3.64 -11.83 0.15
CA VAL A 48 -4.04 -13.24 0.20
C VAL A 48 -2.81 -14.04 0.61
N SER A 49 -2.88 -14.71 1.76
CA SER A 49 -1.76 -15.49 2.31
C SER A 49 -0.45 -14.71 2.46
N GLY A 50 -0.52 -13.43 2.85
CA GLY A 50 0.65 -12.56 3.01
C GLY A 50 1.24 -12.02 1.70
N LEU A 51 0.61 -12.29 0.56
CA LEU A 51 1.00 -11.78 -0.75
C LEU A 51 0.01 -10.72 -1.22
N GLN A 52 0.50 -9.73 -1.97
CA GLN A 52 -0.32 -8.62 -2.45
C GLN A 52 -1.51 -9.10 -3.31
N HIS A 53 -2.62 -8.36 -3.22
CA HIS A 53 -3.84 -8.65 -3.97
C HIS A 53 -4.49 -7.36 -4.49
N CYS A 54 -5.34 -7.51 -5.51
CA CYS A 54 -6.08 -6.43 -6.14
C CYS A 54 -7.55 -6.81 -6.25
N ILE A 55 -8.44 -5.93 -5.83
CA ILE A 55 -9.90 -6.12 -5.89
C ILE A 55 -10.55 -5.33 -7.03
N TYR A 56 -9.75 -4.75 -7.93
CA TYR A 56 -10.28 -4.02 -9.07
C TYR A 56 -11.11 -4.95 -9.96
N HIS A 57 -12.30 -4.51 -10.38
CA HIS A 57 -13.25 -5.35 -11.10
C HIS A 57 -12.74 -5.88 -12.46
N LYS A 58 -11.73 -5.25 -13.06
CA LYS A 58 -11.06 -5.75 -14.29
C LYS A 58 -9.77 -6.52 -14.02
N ALA A 59 -9.36 -6.66 -12.77
CA ALA A 59 -8.19 -7.46 -12.42
C ALA A 59 -8.44 -8.94 -12.79
N PRO A 60 -7.40 -9.68 -13.19
CA PRO A 60 -7.47 -11.13 -13.28
C PRO A 60 -7.94 -11.80 -12.00
N ARG A 61 -8.49 -13.01 -12.15
CA ARG A 61 -8.53 -13.92 -11.01
C ARG A 61 -7.11 -14.35 -10.65
N ARG A 62 -6.81 -14.31 -9.35
CA ARG A 62 -5.48 -14.64 -8.83
C ARG A 62 -5.06 -16.06 -9.20
N GLU A 63 -6.01 -16.99 -9.12
CA GLU A 63 -5.79 -18.41 -9.41
C GLU A 63 -5.45 -18.66 -10.87
N GLU A 64 -6.08 -17.92 -11.79
CA GLU A 64 -5.80 -18.03 -13.23
C GLU A 64 -4.41 -17.52 -13.57
N VAL A 65 -4.00 -16.39 -12.98
CA VAL A 65 -2.66 -15.82 -13.18
C VAL A 65 -1.58 -16.74 -12.61
N LEU A 66 -1.71 -17.12 -11.34
CA LEU A 66 -0.69 -17.93 -10.67
C LEU A 66 -0.64 -19.37 -11.20
N GLY A 67 -1.72 -19.86 -11.80
CA GLY A 67 -1.75 -21.13 -12.52
C GLY A 67 -1.19 -21.07 -13.95
N GLY A 68 -0.81 -19.89 -14.45
CA GLY A 68 -0.30 -19.72 -15.82
C GLY A 68 -1.38 -19.80 -16.91
N PHE A 69 -2.65 -19.63 -16.54
CA PHE A 69 -3.78 -19.70 -17.46
C PHE A 69 -4.20 -18.33 -18.01
N ASP A 70 -3.72 -17.24 -17.42
CA ASP A 70 -3.96 -15.89 -17.92
C ASP A 70 -3.14 -15.61 -19.19
N ARG A 71 -3.84 -15.33 -20.29
CA ARG A 71 -3.24 -15.07 -21.61
C ARG A 71 -3.25 -13.58 -21.99
N ARG A 72 -3.63 -12.69 -21.08
CA ARG A 72 -3.61 -11.23 -21.33
C ARG A 72 -2.17 -10.73 -21.45
N GLY A 73 -2.00 -9.61 -22.16
CA GLY A 73 -0.68 -8.99 -22.37
C GLY A 73 0.07 -8.59 -21.10
N ASP A 74 -0.61 -8.43 -19.97
CA ASP A 74 -0.02 -8.08 -18.67
C ASP A 74 0.08 -9.26 -17.68
N ALA A 75 -0.11 -10.50 -18.14
CA ALA A 75 -0.12 -11.68 -17.25
C ALA A 75 1.12 -11.78 -16.35
N GLU A 76 2.31 -11.50 -16.88
CA GLU A 76 3.56 -11.50 -16.11
C GLU A 76 3.59 -10.41 -15.02
N ASN A 77 3.08 -9.21 -15.33
CA ASN A 77 2.97 -8.12 -14.36
C ASN A 77 2.02 -8.48 -13.22
N TRP A 78 0.90 -9.11 -13.56
CA TRP A 78 -0.04 -9.62 -12.58
C TRP A 78 0.52 -10.76 -11.75
N ALA A 79 1.26 -11.68 -12.36
CA ALA A 79 1.90 -12.79 -11.66
C ALA A 79 2.91 -12.25 -10.65
N ARG A 80 3.75 -11.31 -11.08
CA ARG A 80 4.67 -10.58 -10.20
C ARG A 80 3.92 -9.93 -9.05
N ALA A 81 2.92 -9.08 -9.33
CA ALA A 81 2.15 -8.38 -8.30
C ALA A 81 1.48 -9.33 -7.30
N PHE A 82 0.94 -10.47 -7.76
CA PHE A 82 0.34 -11.47 -6.87
C PHE A 82 1.34 -12.34 -6.12
N SER A 83 2.58 -12.42 -6.59
CA SER A 83 3.69 -13.12 -5.92
C SER A 83 4.48 -12.22 -4.96
N THR A 84 4.34 -10.89 -5.06
CA THR A 84 5.04 -9.95 -4.19
C THR A 84 4.55 -10.08 -2.74
N PRO A 85 5.47 -10.25 -1.76
CA PRO A 85 5.12 -10.18 -0.34
C PRO A 85 4.48 -8.85 0.01
N VAL A 86 3.41 -8.87 0.81
CA VAL A 86 2.71 -7.64 1.19
C VAL A 86 3.58 -6.72 2.05
N LEU A 87 4.49 -7.29 2.86
CA LEU A 87 5.43 -6.52 3.67
C LEU A 87 6.39 -5.72 2.79
N ARG A 88 6.94 -6.36 1.75
CA ARG A 88 7.74 -5.70 0.72
C ARG A 88 7.02 -4.50 0.12
N ARG A 89 5.77 -4.69 -0.31
CA ARG A 89 4.99 -3.61 -0.93
C ARG A 89 4.71 -2.44 0.03
N VAL A 90 4.49 -2.73 1.31
CA VAL A 90 4.32 -1.69 2.33
C VAL A 90 5.62 -0.96 2.59
N ALA A 91 6.75 -1.67 2.61
CA ALA A 91 8.07 -1.07 2.74
C ALA A 91 8.40 -0.12 1.58
N GLU A 92 8.12 -0.52 0.33
CA GLU A 92 8.22 0.37 -0.83
C GLU A 92 7.36 1.62 -0.67
N ASN A 93 6.09 1.46 -0.27
CA ASN A 93 5.20 2.59 -0.03
C ASN A 93 5.72 3.51 1.08
N TRP A 94 6.24 2.96 2.17
CA TRP A 94 6.79 3.73 3.28
C TRP A 94 7.95 4.61 2.84
N VAL A 95 8.94 4.04 2.16
CA VAL A 95 10.10 4.78 1.63
C VAL A 95 9.64 5.88 0.68
N MET A 96 8.72 5.56 -0.24
CA MET A 96 8.19 6.57 -1.16
C MET A 96 7.42 7.67 -0.43
N PHE A 97 6.55 7.36 0.53
CA PHE A 97 5.81 8.39 1.28
C PHE A 97 6.72 9.25 2.14
N ALA A 98 7.78 8.69 2.74
CA ALA A 98 8.80 9.44 3.46
C ALA A 98 9.50 10.45 2.54
N ARG A 99 9.89 10.02 1.34
CA ARG A 99 10.51 10.90 0.34
C ARG A 99 9.55 11.97 -0.19
N LEU A 100 8.30 11.61 -0.50
CA LEU A 100 7.27 12.56 -0.92
C LEU A 100 7.02 13.62 0.15
N HIS A 101 6.96 13.22 1.42
CA HIS A 101 6.75 14.15 2.52
C HIS A 101 7.93 15.11 2.70
N ALA A 102 9.17 14.58 2.67
CA ALA A 102 10.38 15.39 2.72
C ALA A 102 10.45 16.42 1.58
N ALA A 103 9.93 16.07 0.41
CA ALA A 103 9.81 16.97 -0.74
C ALA A 103 8.55 17.87 -0.73
N GLY A 104 7.68 17.77 0.30
CA GLY A 104 6.48 18.60 0.42
C GLY A 104 5.35 18.25 -0.57
N ILE A 105 5.40 17.06 -1.19
CA ILE A 105 4.48 16.65 -2.27
C ILE A 105 3.61 15.43 -1.89
N GLY A 106 3.75 14.91 -0.68
CA GLY A 106 2.91 13.83 -0.15
C GLY A 106 2.54 13.99 1.32
N PRO A 107 1.69 13.08 1.83
CA PRO A 107 1.26 13.08 3.22
C PRO A 107 2.42 12.72 4.15
N GLU A 108 2.36 13.22 5.37
CA GLU A 108 3.26 12.80 6.44
C GLU A 108 3.05 11.31 6.76
N PRO A 109 4.08 10.46 6.68
CA PRO A 109 4.03 9.10 7.18
C PRO A 109 4.16 9.11 8.71
N MET A 110 3.13 8.65 9.41
CA MET A 110 3.05 8.70 10.88
C MET A 110 3.43 7.39 11.57
N GLY A 111 3.65 6.32 10.80
CA GLY A 111 4.07 5.02 11.34
C GLY A 111 3.66 3.84 10.47
N LEU A 112 4.24 2.68 10.78
CA LEU A 112 3.97 1.42 10.12
C LEU A 112 2.96 0.60 10.91
N VAL A 113 2.18 -0.21 10.22
CA VAL A 113 1.21 -1.12 10.83
C VAL A 113 1.43 -2.52 10.29
N ALA A 114 1.60 -3.49 11.18
CA ALA A 114 1.65 -4.91 10.87
C ALA A 114 0.43 -5.63 11.44
N VAL A 115 -0.14 -6.58 10.69
CA VAL A 115 -1.36 -7.30 11.08
C VAL A 115 -1.09 -8.79 11.12
N ARG A 116 -1.31 -9.42 12.29
CA ARG A 116 -1.07 -10.86 12.50
C ARG A 116 -2.17 -11.74 11.93
N ASP A 117 -3.43 -11.42 12.21
CA ASP A 117 -4.61 -12.14 11.74
C ASP A 117 -5.47 -11.23 10.86
N TYR A 118 -5.18 -11.27 9.56
CA TYR A 118 -5.92 -10.59 8.51
C TYR A 118 -6.89 -11.54 7.81
N ARG A 119 -8.15 -11.11 7.69
CA ARG A 119 -9.18 -11.77 6.90
C ARG A 119 -9.98 -10.75 6.11
N SER A 120 -10.29 -11.04 4.86
CA SER A 120 -11.10 -10.19 4.00
C SER A 120 -12.25 -10.96 3.36
N PHE A 121 -13.25 -10.26 2.83
CA PHE A 121 -14.38 -10.89 2.13
C PHE A 121 -13.97 -11.55 0.80
N PHE A 122 -12.85 -11.12 0.21
CA PHE A 122 -12.31 -11.65 -1.04
C PHE A 122 -11.30 -12.81 -0.82
N SER A 123 -10.98 -13.15 0.43
CA SER A 123 -10.08 -14.24 0.76
C SER A 123 -10.67 -15.13 1.85
N ARG A 124 -10.74 -16.44 1.59
CA ARG A 124 -11.21 -17.39 2.61
C ARG A 124 -10.15 -17.67 3.68
N GLY A 125 -8.87 -17.46 3.35
CA GLY A 125 -7.74 -17.74 4.24
C GLY A 125 -7.50 -16.65 5.29
N ARG A 126 -6.88 -17.04 6.40
CA ARG A 126 -6.23 -16.11 7.34
C ARG A 126 -4.79 -15.93 6.90
N GLY A 127 -4.25 -14.72 7.04
CA GLY A 127 -2.86 -14.45 6.74
C GLY A 127 -2.39 -13.18 7.44
N ILE A 128 -1.18 -12.75 7.10
CA ILE A 128 -0.68 -11.45 7.51
C ILE A 128 -1.04 -10.39 6.47
N THR A 129 -1.10 -9.14 6.90
CA THR A 129 -0.97 -7.98 6.01
C THR A 129 -0.20 -6.87 6.72
N ALA A 130 0.08 -5.79 6.02
CA ALA A 130 0.65 -4.60 6.61
C ALA A 130 0.04 -3.35 5.97
N GLY A 131 0.38 -2.21 6.54
CA GLY A 131 -0.08 -0.91 6.10
C GLY A 131 0.76 0.19 6.71
N LEU A 132 0.29 1.42 6.51
CA LEU A 132 0.93 2.60 7.05
C LEU A 132 -0.11 3.61 7.52
N ARG A 133 0.27 4.40 8.52
CA ARG A 133 -0.47 5.57 8.98
C ARG A 133 -0.04 6.78 8.16
N LEU A 134 -0.99 7.47 7.57
CA LEU A 134 -0.75 8.66 6.75
C LEU A 134 -1.59 9.83 7.24
N ALA A 135 -0.99 11.02 7.29
CA ALA A 135 -1.75 12.24 7.52
C ALA A 135 -2.85 12.42 6.47
N ASP A 136 -3.97 12.99 6.89
CA ASP A 136 -5.15 13.16 6.05
C ASP A 136 -4.96 14.36 5.12
N LEU A 137 -4.62 14.09 3.85
CA LEU A 137 -4.46 15.11 2.81
C LEU A 137 -5.69 16.00 2.63
N THR A 138 -6.89 15.58 3.04
CA THR A 138 -8.09 16.45 2.94
C THR A 138 -8.02 17.67 3.87
N LYS A 139 -7.11 17.64 4.86
CA LYS A 139 -6.84 18.73 5.81
C LYS A 139 -5.65 19.61 5.40
N TYR A 140 -4.94 19.27 4.34
CA TYR A 140 -3.78 20.03 3.87
C TYR A 140 -4.23 21.30 3.12
N PRO A 141 -3.42 22.37 3.06
CA PRO A 141 -3.69 23.50 2.18
C PRO A 141 -3.62 23.06 0.72
N GLU A 142 -4.48 23.62 -0.13
CA GLU A 142 -4.43 23.37 -1.57
C GLU A 142 -3.15 23.93 -2.18
N LYS A 143 -2.54 23.17 -3.11
CA LYS A 143 -1.41 23.63 -3.91
C LYS A 143 -1.54 23.18 -5.36
N THR A 144 -0.67 23.71 -6.22
CA THR A 144 -0.52 23.23 -7.59
C THR A 144 -0.23 21.73 -7.59
N PRO A 145 -0.91 20.95 -8.45
CA PRO A 145 -0.63 19.53 -8.60
C PRO A 145 0.84 19.26 -8.85
N THR A 146 1.35 18.27 -8.13
CA THR A 146 2.71 17.75 -8.26
C THR A 146 2.95 17.28 -9.68
N THR A 147 4.08 17.68 -10.24
CA THR A 147 4.55 17.35 -11.58
C THR A 147 5.38 16.07 -11.58
N GLU A 148 5.59 15.47 -12.76
CA GLU A 148 6.49 14.32 -12.89
C GLU A 148 7.94 14.68 -12.51
N ALA A 149 8.38 15.91 -12.81
CA ALA A 149 9.73 16.37 -12.47
C ALA A 149 9.92 16.44 -10.95
N GLU A 150 8.93 16.95 -10.21
CA GLU A 150 8.97 16.96 -8.74
C GLU A 150 8.92 15.54 -8.16
N LEU A 151 8.12 14.65 -8.75
CA LEU A 151 8.06 13.25 -8.32
C LEU A 151 9.41 12.54 -8.48
N ARG A 152 10.07 12.73 -9.62
CA ARG A 152 11.43 12.22 -9.87
C ARG A 152 12.46 12.89 -8.98
N GLY A 153 12.35 14.21 -8.76
CA GLY A 153 13.19 14.96 -7.84
C GLY A 153 13.11 14.47 -6.40
N ALA A 154 11.99 13.86 -6.01
CA ALA A 154 11.83 13.16 -4.73
C ALA A 154 12.38 11.72 -4.75
N GLY A 155 13.09 11.29 -5.80
CA GLY A 155 13.64 9.95 -5.92
C GLY A 155 12.57 8.87 -6.08
N ILE A 156 11.53 9.15 -6.89
CA ILE A 156 10.46 8.20 -7.19
C ILE A 156 10.33 8.03 -8.70
N LEU A 157 10.42 6.77 -9.12
CA LEU A 157 10.14 6.36 -10.49
C LEU A 157 8.62 6.27 -10.68
N PRO A 158 8.02 7.08 -11.58
CA PRO A 158 6.58 7.05 -11.81
C PRO A 158 6.13 5.72 -12.40
N ASP A 159 4.89 5.31 -12.09
CA ASP A 159 4.26 4.20 -12.77
C ASP A 159 4.05 4.51 -14.26
N ARG A 160 4.04 3.47 -15.11
CA ARG A 160 3.84 3.63 -16.57
C ARG A 160 2.57 4.41 -16.90
N SER A 161 1.52 4.24 -16.10
CA SER A 161 0.27 4.95 -16.32
C SER A 161 0.26 6.34 -15.70
N ARG A 162 1.22 6.73 -14.85
CA ARG A 162 1.21 7.99 -14.10
C ARG A 162 -0.04 8.16 -13.24
N ALA A 163 -0.54 7.08 -12.65
CA ALA A 163 -1.70 7.10 -11.76
C ALA A 163 -1.47 8.03 -10.57
N SER A 164 -0.26 8.00 -9.97
CA SER A 164 0.10 8.86 -8.84
C SER A 164 0.02 10.36 -9.15
N LEU A 165 0.19 10.74 -10.42
CA LEU A 165 0.09 12.13 -10.89
C LEU A 165 -1.34 12.53 -11.26
N ARG A 166 -2.18 11.58 -11.71
CA ARG A 166 -3.60 11.85 -12.02
C ARG A 166 -4.49 11.89 -10.77
N GLU A 167 -4.16 11.10 -9.76
CA GLU A 167 -5.02 10.84 -8.60
C GLU A 167 -4.50 11.56 -7.35
N GLN A 168 -4.30 12.87 -7.49
CA GLN A 168 -3.81 13.73 -6.42
C GLN A 168 -4.96 14.28 -5.57
N ILE A 169 -4.71 14.44 -4.26
CA ILE A 169 -5.64 15.09 -3.33
C ILE A 169 -5.04 16.44 -2.97
N ARG A 170 -5.76 17.54 -3.27
CA ARG A 170 -5.31 18.92 -2.99
C ARG A 170 -3.94 19.28 -3.58
N GLY A 171 -3.53 18.59 -4.64
CA GLY A 171 -2.23 18.75 -5.30
C GLY A 171 -1.08 17.92 -4.71
N TYR A 172 -1.37 16.98 -3.81
CA TYR A 172 -0.41 16.03 -3.24
C TYR A 172 -0.65 14.62 -3.75
N VAL A 173 0.42 13.85 -3.90
CA VAL A 173 0.38 12.44 -4.29
C VAL A 173 -0.24 11.62 -3.16
N SER A 174 -1.32 10.88 -3.46
CA SER A 174 -2.13 10.17 -2.46
C SER A 174 -2.10 8.64 -2.59
N ASP A 175 -1.82 8.14 -3.80
CA ASP A 175 -1.67 6.72 -4.06
C ASP A 175 -0.50 6.44 -5.00
N LEU A 176 0.18 5.34 -4.71
CA LEU A 176 1.35 4.84 -5.43
C LEU A 176 1.12 3.41 -5.93
N ASN A 177 -0.02 2.80 -5.56
CA ASN A 177 -0.32 1.41 -5.85
C ASN A 177 -1.00 1.26 -7.20
N ASN A 178 -0.27 0.67 -8.13
CA ASN A 178 -0.76 0.27 -9.44
C ASN A 178 -0.09 -1.05 -9.84
N LEU A 179 -0.59 -1.71 -10.89
CA LEU A 179 0.01 -2.93 -11.45
C LEU A 179 1.47 -2.70 -11.86
N HIS A 180 1.76 -1.53 -12.43
CA HIS A 180 3.11 -1.07 -12.75
C HIS A 180 3.56 0.02 -11.76
N GLY A 181 3.18 -0.12 -10.48
CA GLY A 181 3.26 0.91 -9.45
C GLY A 181 4.58 1.67 -9.40
N ALA A 182 4.50 2.88 -8.87
CA ALA A 182 5.69 3.68 -8.62
C ALA A 182 6.67 2.92 -7.72
N MET A 183 7.95 3.20 -7.90
CA MET A 183 9.05 2.56 -7.17
C MET A 183 9.98 3.63 -6.59
N PRO A 184 10.55 3.44 -5.40
CA PRO A 184 11.62 4.30 -4.92
C PRO A 184 12.87 4.09 -5.78
N GLU A 185 13.46 5.18 -6.28
CA GLU A 185 14.72 5.17 -7.03
C GLU A 185 15.88 4.85 -6.06
N ASP A 186 16.72 3.87 -6.41
CA ASP A 186 17.83 3.40 -5.55
C ASP A 186 17.42 3.07 -4.10
N GLY A 187 16.16 2.66 -3.89
CA GLY A 187 15.56 2.49 -2.56
C GLY A 187 15.75 1.13 -1.89
N GLU A 188 16.49 0.21 -2.51
CA GLU A 188 16.48 -1.22 -2.13
C GLU A 188 16.89 -1.44 -0.67
N ALA A 189 17.92 -0.74 -0.21
CA ALA A 189 18.43 -0.89 1.16
C ALA A 189 17.41 -0.40 2.20
N GLU A 190 16.78 0.77 1.97
CA GLU A 190 15.75 1.28 2.88
C GLU A 190 14.52 0.36 2.88
N VAL A 191 14.11 -0.12 1.70
CA VAL A 191 12.97 -1.04 1.58
C VAL A 191 13.26 -2.34 2.34
N ALA A 192 14.44 -2.93 2.18
CA ALA A 192 14.83 -4.15 2.88
C ALA A 192 14.87 -3.95 4.41
N GLN A 193 15.33 -2.79 4.88
CA GLN A 193 15.34 -2.44 6.30
C GLN A 193 13.92 -2.40 6.88
N VAL A 194 13.01 -1.71 6.20
CA VAL A 194 11.60 -1.57 6.60
C VAL A 194 10.88 -2.90 6.55
N GLU A 195 11.10 -3.68 5.49
CA GLU A 195 10.53 -5.02 5.35
C GLU A 195 10.97 -5.93 6.49
N ALA A 196 12.27 -5.89 6.86
CA ALA A 196 12.78 -6.63 8.00
C ALA A 196 12.19 -6.15 9.33
N ALA A 197 11.95 -4.84 9.50
CA ALA A 197 11.28 -4.32 10.70
C ALA A 197 9.83 -4.83 10.82
N LEU A 198 9.08 -4.83 9.72
CA LEU A 198 7.73 -5.40 9.65
C LEU A 198 7.72 -6.90 9.95
N ALA A 199 8.68 -7.66 9.40
CA ALA A 199 8.82 -9.09 9.65
C ALA A 199 9.12 -9.38 11.13
N ARG A 200 10.10 -8.69 11.72
CA ARG A 200 10.43 -8.81 13.15
C ARG A 200 9.24 -8.53 14.05
N ALA A 201 8.45 -7.49 13.75
CA ALA A 201 7.26 -7.15 14.53
C ALA A 201 6.18 -8.26 14.51
N LEU A 202 6.17 -9.07 13.44
CA LEU A 202 5.30 -10.24 13.28
C LEU A 202 5.92 -11.54 13.81
N GLY A 203 7.14 -11.51 14.36
CA GLY A 203 7.87 -12.69 14.84
C GLY A 203 8.37 -13.59 13.70
N ARG A 204 8.81 -12.99 12.59
CA ARG A 204 9.32 -13.66 11.40
C ARG A 204 10.75 -13.26 11.09
#